data_AF-A0A8T5MJH9-F1
#
_entry.id   AF-A0A8T5MJH9-F1
#
_cell.length_a   1.000
_cell.length_b   1.000
_cell.length_c   1.000
_cell.angle_alpha   90.00
_cell.angle_beta   90.00
_cell.angle_gamma   90.00
#
_symmetry.space_group_name_H-M   'P 1'
#
loop_
_entity.id
_entity.type
_entity.pdbx_description
1 polymer ?
#
loop_
_entity_poly.entity_id
_entity_poly.type
_entity_poly.pdbx_seq_one_letter_code
_entity_poly.pdbx_strand_id
1 'polypeptide(L)' 'LKVGGLLLIPVGPRYMQSLMLLEKTKSGEVEKKKLSGCAFVPLIGKYGW' A
#
# COMPACT_ATOMS: atom_id res chain seq x y z
N LEU A 1 -2.63 3.98 10.92
CA LEU A 1 -2.82 2.53 11.18
C LEU A 1 -2.69 2.28 12.67
N LYS A 2 -3.62 1.53 13.28
CA LYS A 2 -3.46 1.02 14.65
C LYS A 2 -2.37 -0.07 14.67
N VAL A 3 -1.80 -0.37 15.84
CA VAL A 3 -0.88 -1.52 16.01
C VAL A 3 -1.62 -2.81 15.65
N GLY A 4 -0.97 -3.69 14.88
CA GLY A 4 -1.57 -4.88 14.27
C GLY A 4 -2.49 -4.60 13.08
N GLY A 5 -2.65 -3.32 12.69
CA GLY A 5 -3.47 -2.95 11.55
C GLY A 5 -2.78 -3.26 10.23
N LEU A 6 -3.59 -3.54 9.22
CA LEU A 6 -3.17 -3.83 7.85
C LEU A 6 -3.65 -2.73 6.89
N LEU A 7 -2.82 -2.39 5.91
CA LEU A 7 -3.16 -1.54 4.78
C LEU A 7 -2.77 -2.28 3.50
N LEU A 8 -3.76 -2.54 2.65
CA LEU A 8 -3.54 -3.08 1.32
C LEU A 8 -3.75 -1.95 0.30
N ILE A 9 -2.74 -1.66 -0.52
CA ILE A 9 -2.76 -0.50 -1.41
C ILE A 9 -2.00 -0.78 -2.72
N PRO A 10 -2.56 -0.42 -3.90
CA PRO A 10 -1.82 -0.42 -5.15
C PRO A 10 -0.85 0.77 -5.19
N VAL A 11 0.44 0.49 -5.44
CA VAL A 11 1.50 1.52 -5.51
C VAL A 11 2.23 1.38 -6.84
N GLY A 12 2.24 2.44 -7.63
CA GLY A 12 2.97 2.48 -8.90
C GLY A 12 2.29 3.34 -9.98
N PRO A 13 2.88 3.36 -11.18
CA PRO A 13 2.36 4.14 -12.32
C PRO A 13 1.02 3.60 -12.85
N ARG A 14 0.30 4.43 -13.62
CA ARG A 14 -1.09 4.20 -14.09
C ARG A 14 -1.40 2.80 -14.58
N TYR A 15 -0.46 2.23 -15.34
CA TYR A 15 -0.70 1.01 -16.11
C TYR A 15 -0.10 -0.24 -15.47
N MET A 16 0.74 -0.07 -14.43
CA MET A 16 1.37 -1.20 -13.75
C MET A 16 1.73 -0.82 -12.31
N GLN A 17 0.90 -1.26 -11.37
CA GLN A 17 1.09 -1.04 -9.94
C GLN A 17 1.51 -2.34 -9.26
N SER A 18 2.22 -2.22 -8.14
CA SER A 18 2.45 -3.34 -7.22
C SER A 18 1.40 -3.28 -6.12
N LEU A 19 0.68 -4.39 -5.90
CA LEU A 19 -0.18 -4.52 -4.73
C LEU A 19 0.69 -4.73 -3.49
N MET A 20 0.67 -3.76 -2.59
CA MET A 20 1.50 -3.73 -1.39
C MET A 20 0.64 -3.98 -0.16
N LEU A 21 1.08 -4.89 0.71
CA LEU A 21 0.56 -5.05 2.06
C LEU A 21 1.51 -4.35 3.04
N LEU A 22 0.97 -3.46 3.86
CA LEU A 22 1.68 -2.83 4.95
C LEU A 22 1.06 -3.29 6.28
N GLU A 23 1.90 -3.72 7.20
CA GLU A 23 1.49 -4.09 8.56
C GLU A 23 2.18 -3.17 9.56
N LYS A 24 1.42 -2.60 10.49
CA LYS A 24 2.03 -1.90 11.64
C LYS A 24 2.29 -2.92 12.74
N THR A 25 3.56 -3.26 12.94
CA THR A 25 3.99 -4.29 13.90
C THR A 25 3.71 -3.87 15.35
N LYS A 26 3.88 -4.81 16.28
CA LYS A 26 3.78 -4.54 17.73
C LYS A 26 4.82 -3.54 18.23
N SER A 27 6.00 -3.46 17.60
CA SER A 27 7.02 -2.44 17.91
C SER A 27 6.64 -1.05 17.39
N GLY A 28 5.59 -0.94 16.57
CA GLY A 28 5.12 0.31 15.98
C GLY A 28 5.76 0.63 14.62
N GLU A 29 6.70 -0.21 14.17
CA GLU A 29 7.31 -0.14 12.84
C GLU A 29 6.30 -0.58 11.76
N VAL A 30 6.57 -0.22 10.51
CA VAL A 30 5.73 -0.61 9.37
C VAL A 30 6.52 -1.54 8.46
N GLU A 31 6.13 -2.80 8.48
CA GLU A 31 6.63 -3.80 7.54
C GLU A 31 5.87 -3.70 6.21
N LYS A 32 6.58 -3.96 5.10
CA LYS A 32 6.04 -3.83 3.74
C LYS A 32 6.30 -5.12 2.97
N LYS A 33 5.25 -5.68 2.37
CA LYS A 33 5.33 -6.85 1.50
C LYS A 33 4.70 -6.53 0.14
N LYS A 34 5.46 -6.78 -0.92
CA LYS A 34 4.93 -6.79 -2.29
C LYS A 34 4.25 -8.13 -2.56
N LEU A 35 3.00 -8.11 -2.98
CA LEU A 35 2.23 -9.34 -3.25
C LEU A 35 2.27 -9.69 -4.74
N SER A 36 1.78 -8.80 -5.60
CA SER A 36 1.62 -9.05 -7.03
C SER A 36 1.58 -7.74 -7.82
N GLY A 37 1.53 -7.83 -9.15
CA GLY A 37 1.18 -6.71 -10.02
C GLY A 37 -0.35 -6.54 -10.10
N CYS A 38 -0.82 -5.31 -10.31
CA CYS A 38 -2.23 -4.97 -10.52
C CYS A 38 -2.38 -3.69 -11.36
N ALA A 39 -3.61 -3.42 -11.80
CA ALA A 39 -3.97 -2.19 -12.51
C ALA A 39 -5.26 -1.60 -11.92
N PHE A 40 -5.13 -0.52 -11.18
CA PHE A 40 -6.21 0.29 -10.62
C PHE A 40 -6.16 1.72 -11.20
N VAL A 41 -7.26 2.44 -11.06
CA VAL A 41 -7.30 3.87 -11.36
C VAL A 41 -6.33 4.66 -10.44
N PRO A 42 -5.83 5.84 -10.87
CA PRO A 42 -5.02 6.70 -10.02
C PRO A 42 -5.77 7.14 -8.75
N LEU A 43 -5.04 7.28 -7.64
CA LEU A 43 -5.57 7.77 -6.37
C LEU A 43 -5.40 9.30 -6.33
N ILE A 44 -6.39 10.02 -6.82
CA ILE A 44 -6.33 11.49 -6.92
C ILE A 44 -6.63 12.13 -5.56
N GLY A 45 -5.72 12.96 -5.05
CA GLY A 45 -5.94 13.72 -3.81
C GLY A 45 -4.67 14.36 -3.24
N LYS A 46 -4.75 15.04 -2.08
CA LYS A 46 -3.61 15.76 -1.47
C LYS A 46 -2.35 14.91 -1.25
N TYR A 47 -2.52 13.61 -1.01
CA TYR A 47 -1.45 12.66 -0.71
C TYR A 47 -1.30 11.57 -1.80
N GLY A 48 -1.96 11.78 -2.93
CA GLY A 48 -1.97 10.89 -4.08
C GLY A 48 -1.88 11.71 -5.37
N TRP A 49 -1.93 11.02 -6.50
CA TRP A 49 -1.70 11.59 -7.82
C TRP A 49 -2.95 11.46 -8.68
#